data_AF-A0AAD1CHG0-F1
#
_entry.id   AF-A0AAD1CHG0-F1
#
_cell.length_a   1.000
_cell.length_b   1.000
_cell.length_c   1.000
_cell.angle_alpha   90.00
_cell.angle_beta   90.00
_cell.angle_gamma   90.00
#
_symmetry.space_group_name_H-M   'P 1'
#
loop_
_entity.id
_entity.type
_entity.pdbx_description
1 polymer ?
#
loop_
_entity_poly.entity_id
_entity_poly.type
_entity_poly.pdbx_seq_one_letter_code
_entity_poly.pdbx_strand_id
1 'polypeptide(L)'
;MRKVIVYSLLLIIGLFGSQLLPNIFTHYNQLQPLIMISTMTALSYIMINVGREFEIDKNNLKQYRWDYIVAMTTATFPWIAVVVYFIFVLFPAELWTNADAWKETLVIGRFAAPTSAGVLFAMLAAAGLGATWMFSKARILAIFDVCFADIRLSLFTSMEYSIICS
;
A
#
# COMPACT_ATOMS: atom_id res chain seq x y z
N MET A 1 -18.27 1.34 -20.22
CA MET A 1 -18.84 1.28 -18.85
C MET A 1 -19.14 -0.15 -18.35
N ARG A 2 -19.55 -1.11 -19.20
CA ARG A 2 -19.76 -2.53 -18.78
C ARG A 2 -18.56 -3.16 -18.07
N LYS A 3 -17.32 -2.87 -18.50
CA LYS A 3 -16.10 -3.43 -17.90
C LYS A 3 -15.92 -2.99 -16.44
N VAL A 4 -16.08 -1.69 -16.15
CA VAL A 4 -15.98 -1.14 -14.77
C VAL A 4 -16.96 -1.83 -13.83
N ILE A 5 -18.21 -2.03 -14.26
CA ILE A 5 -19.25 -2.69 -13.46
C ILE A 5 -18.88 -4.14 -13.14
N VAL A 6 -18.32 -4.87 -14.12
CA VAL A 6 -17.86 -6.26 -13.91
C VAL A 6 -16.74 -6.32 -12.88
N TYR A 7 -15.76 -5.43 -12.94
CA TYR A 7 -14.66 -5.40 -11.95
C TYR A 7 -15.15 -4.98 -10.55
N SER A 8 -16.02 -3.98 -10.45
CA SER A 8 -16.61 -3.58 -9.17
C SER A 8 -17.45 -4.70 -8.55
N LEU A 9 -18.25 -5.42 -9.35
CA LEU A 9 -18.99 -6.60 -8.88
C LEU A 9 -18.05 -7.72 -8.45
N LEU A 10 -16.98 -7.98 -9.19
CA LEU A 10 -15.99 -9.00 -8.82
C LEU A 10 -15.31 -8.67 -7.48
N LEU A 11 -15.00 -7.39 -7.24
CA LEU A 11 -14.45 -6.93 -5.96
C LEU A 11 -15.44 -7.11 -4.82
N ILE A 12 -16.72 -6.76 -5.02
CA ILE A 12 -17.76 -6.94 -4.02
C ILE A 12 -17.98 -8.43 -3.73
N ILE A 13 -18.05 -9.27 -4.75
CA ILE A 13 -18.18 -10.72 -4.59
C ILE A 13 -16.96 -11.30 -3.87
N GLY A 14 -15.75 -10.86 -4.20
CA GLY A 14 -14.53 -11.27 -3.51
C GLY A 14 -14.52 -10.84 -2.03
N LEU A 15 -14.99 -9.64 -1.73
CA LEU A 15 -15.15 -9.13 -0.37
C LEU A 15 -16.18 -9.96 0.41
N PHE A 16 -17.37 -10.17 -0.13
CA PHE A 16 -18.36 -11.03 0.54
C PHE A 16 -17.86 -12.48 0.68
N GLY A 17 -17.19 -13.00 -0.35
CA GLY A 17 -16.59 -14.34 -0.34
C GLY A 17 -15.56 -14.52 0.77
N SER A 18 -14.67 -13.55 0.97
CA SER A 18 -13.64 -13.60 2.02
C SER A 18 -14.24 -13.60 3.44
N GLN A 19 -15.42 -13.01 3.62
CA GLN A 19 -16.08 -12.89 4.93
C GLN A 19 -16.93 -14.14 5.24
N LEU A 20 -17.41 -14.82 4.21
CA LEU A 20 -18.25 -16.02 4.34
C LEU A 20 -17.42 -17.32 4.35
N LEU A 21 -16.26 -17.34 3.70
CA LEU A 21 -15.35 -18.50 3.65
C LEU A 21 -14.97 -19.11 5.02
N PRO A 22 -14.57 -18.33 6.05
CA PRO A 22 -14.24 -18.88 7.36
C PRO A 22 -15.46 -19.40 8.12
N ASN A 23 -16.67 -18.92 7.80
CA ASN A 23 -17.92 -19.35 8.46
C ASN A 23 -18.50 -20.64 7.86
N ILE A 24 -18.16 -20.96 6.60
CA ILE A 24 -18.71 -22.13 5.89
C ILE A 24 -17.78 -23.35 6.01
N PHE A 25 -16.46 -23.14 6.12
CA PHE A 25 -15.48 -24.22 6.14
C PHE A 25 -14.88 -24.45 7.53
N THR A 26 -15.18 -25.60 8.14
CA THR A 26 -14.66 -26.01 9.46
C THR A 26 -13.15 -26.30 9.49
N HIS A 27 -12.52 -26.53 8.32
CA HIS A 27 -11.09 -26.83 8.16
C HIS A 27 -10.29 -25.68 7.51
N TYR A 28 -10.76 -24.43 7.67
CA TYR A 28 -10.19 -23.25 7.01
C TYR A 28 -8.70 -23.03 7.33
N ASN A 29 -8.21 -23.45 8.50
CA ASN A 29 -6.80 -23.30 8.90
C ASN A 29 -5.81 -24.01 7.97
N GLN A 30 -6.22 -25.08 7.29
CA GLN A 30 -5.37 -25.79 6.32
C GLN A 30 -5.43 -25.16 4.92
N LEU A 31 -6.53 -24.51 4.56
CA LEU A 31 -6.72 -23.87 3.25
C LEU A 31 -6.24 -22.42 3.22
N GLN A 32 -6.27 -21.71 4.34
CA GLN A 32 -5.78 -20.34 4.49
C GLN A 32 -4.36 -20.12 3.93
N PRO A 33 -3.34 -20.93 4.27
CA PRO A 33 -1.99 -20.70 3.74
C PRO A 33 -1.93 -20.89 2.22
N LEU A 34 -2.72 -21.81 1.66
CA LEU A 34 -2.76 -22.06 0.22
C LEU A 34 -3.41 -20.89 -0.52
N ILE A 35 -4.54 -20.38 0.00
CA ILE A 35 -5.20 -19.17 -0.53
C ILE A 35 -4.24 -17.98 -0.45
N MET A 36 -3.56 -17.79 0.68
CA MET A 36 -2.60 -16.70 0.87
C MET A 36 -1.47 -16.77 -0.16
N ILE A 37 -0.85 -17.93 -0.38
CA ILE A 37 0.21 -18.10 -1.39
C ILE A 37 -0.32 -17.79 -2.79
N SER A 38 -1.51 -18.28 -3.15
CA SER A 38 -2.13 -17.99 -4.44
C SER A 38 -2.43 -16.49 -4.61
N THR A 39 -2.96 -15.82 -3.58
CA THR A 39 -3.22 -14.39 -3.62
C THR A 39 -1.94 -13.56 -3.70
N MET A 40 -0.90 -13.91 -2.93
CA MET A 40 0.39 -13.21 -2.99
C MET A 40 1.06 -13.38 -4.36
N THR A 41 0.97 -14.57 -4.95
CA THR A 41 1.49 -14.83 -6.31
C THR A 41 0.73 -14.01 -7.36
N ALA A 42 -0.61 -13.95 -7.27
CA ALA A 42 -1.43 -13.15 -8.17
C ALA A 42 -1.15 -11.64 -8.04
N LEU A 43 -0.97 -11.15 -6.80
CA LEU A 43 -0.66 -9.75 -6.54
C LEU A 43 0.73 -9.38 -7.09
N SER A 44 1.72 -10.25 -6.91
CA SER A 44 3.07 -10.11 -7.47
C SER A 44 3.05 -10.04 -8.99
N TYR A 45 2.28 -10.92 -9.66
CA TYR A 45 2.15 -10.91 -11.12
C TYR A 45 1.60 -9.58 -11.66
N ILE A 46 0.57 -9.02 -11.01
CA ILE A 46 0.01 -7.72 -11.39
C ILE A 46 1.05 -6.61 -11.23
N MET A 47 1.82 -6.61 -10.14
CA MET A 47 2.87 -5.61 -9.89
C MET A 47 4.03 -5.70 -10.90
N ILE A 48 4.42 -6.92 -11.29
CA ILE A 48 5.47 -7.13 -12.30
C ILE A 48 5.03 -6.63 -13.68
N ASN A 49 3.80 -6.93 -14.09
CA ASN A 49 3.27 -6.45 -15.38
C ASN A 49 3.15 -4.92 -15.42
N VAL A 50 2.76 -4.30 -14.30
CA VAL A 50 2.74 -2.83 -14.18
C VAL A 50 4.16 -2.25 -14.24
N GLY A 51 5.15 -2.93 -13.64
CA GLY A 51 6.56 -2.52 -13.67
C GLY A 51 7.22 -2.62 -15.05
N ARG A 52 6.81 -3.58 -15.89
CA ARG A 52 7.37 -3.79 -17.24
C ARG A 52 6.93 -2.76 -18.28
N GLU A 53 5.78 -2.14 -18.09
CA GLU A 53 5.21 -1.14 -18.99
C GLU A 53 5.84 0.25 -18.78
N PHE A 54 6.96 0.33 -18.06
CA PHE A 54 7.72 1.56 -17.84
C PHE A 54 8.88 1.67 -18.83
N GLU A 55 8.72 2.51 -19.85
CA GLU A 55 9.84 3.04 -20.61
C GLU A 55 10.38 4.28 -19.88
N ILE A 56 11.54 4.14 -19.24
CA ILE A 56 12.25 5.27 -18.63
C ILE A 56 12.89 6.07 -19.75
N ASP A 57 12.25 7.16 -20.16
CA ASP A 57 12.82 8.10 -21.12
C ASP A 57 13.93 8.94 -20.46
N LYS A 58 15.17 8.55 -20.74
CA LYS A 58 16.39 9.02 -20.06
C LYS A 58 16.77 10.47 -20.41
N ASN A 59 16.00 11.13 -21.27
CA ASN A 59 16.30 12.46 -21.82
C ASN A 59 15.88 13.64 -20.92
N ASN A 60 15.01 13.45 -19.92
CA ASN A 60 14.48 14.52 -19.04
C ASN A 60 14.63 14.24 -17.52
N LEU A 61 15.83 13.83 -17.09
CA LEU A 61 16.14 13.49 -15.69
C LEU A 61 15.83 14.60 -14.67
N LYS A 62 15.89 15.87 -15.08
CA LYS A 62 15.71 17.02 -14.18
C LYS A 62 14.25 17.18 -13.73
N GLN A 63 13.29 16.88 -14.60
CA GLN A 63 11.86 16.90 -14.27
C GLN A 63 11.47 15.66 -13.45
N TYR A 64 12.07 14.51 -13.75
CA TYR A 64 11.85 13.27 -12.98
C TYR A 64 12.33 13.40 -11.52
N ARG A 65 13.42 14.14 -11.27
CA ARG A 65 13.86 14.47 -9.91
C ARG A 65 12.85 15.31 -9.14
N TRP A 66 12.19 16.26 -9.81
CA TRP A 66 11.13 17.05 -9.18
C TRP A 66 9.90 16.21 -8.88
N ASP A 67 9.49 15.34 -9.81
CA ASP A 67 8.40 14.39 -9.58
C ASP A 67 8.71 13.44 -8.41
N TYR A 68 9.97 13.01 -8.27
CA TYR A 68 10.42 12.17 -7.15
C TYR A 68 10.35 12.88 -5.80
N ILE A 69 10.76 14.16 -5.73
CA ILE A 69 10.66 14.97 -4.51
C ILE A 69 9.18 15.18 -4.13
N VAL A 70 8.33 15.44 -5.12
CA VAL A 70 6.88 15.57 -4.89
C VAL A 70 6.32 14.25 -4.38
N ALA A 71 6.69 13.11 -4.99
CA ALA A 71 6.25 11.78 -4.56
C ALA A 71 6.68 11.44 -3.11
N MET A 72 7.93 11.76 -2.75
CA MET A 72 8.42 11.61 -1.37
C MET A 72 7.63 12.45 -0.37
N THR A 73 7.31 13.70 -0.75
CA THR A 73 6.55 14.61 0.12
C THR A 73 5.12 14.10 0.30
N THR A 74 4.48 13.63 -0.77
CA THR A 74 3.13 13.06 -0.73
C THR A 74 3.04 11.73 0.01
N ALA A 75 4.09 10.93 0.07
CA ALA A 75 4.12 9.69 0.87
C ALA A 75 4.42 9.96 2.36
N THR A 76 5.17 11.02 2.66
CA THR A 76 5.56 11.36 4.03
C THR A 76 4.47 12.13 4.78
N PHE A 77 3.71 12.97 4.08
CA PHE A 77 2.70 13.82 4.70
C PHE A 77 1.52 13.06 5.35
N PRO A 78 0.91 12.05 4.70
CA PRO A 78 -0.15 11.24 5.30
C PRO A 78 0.35 10.48 6.54
N TRP A 79 1.58 9.98 6.50
CA TRP A 79 2.16 9.29 7.65
C TRP A 79 2.31 10.19 8.87
N ILE A 80 2.88 11.39 8.69
CA ILE A 80 3.00 12.38 9.77
C ILE A 80 1.60 12.76 10.28
N ALA A 81 0.66 13.02 9.38
CA ALA A 81 -0.70 13.38 9.76
C ALA A 81 -1.39 12.28 10.58
N VAL A 82 -1.24 11.01 10.20
CA VAL A 82 -1.80 9.87 10.94
C VAL A 82 -1.14 9.73 12.32
N VAL A 83 0.19 9.83 12.41
CA VAL A 83 0.92 9.76 13.69
C VAL A 83 0.48 10.87 14.64
N VAL A 84 0.38 12.10 14.14
CA VAL A 84 -0.12 13.25 14.91
C VAL A 84 -1.58 13.02 15.33
N TYR A 85 -2.44 12.54 14.43
CA TYR A 85 -3.83 12.23 14.75
C TYR A 85 -3.96 11.22 15.89
N PHE A 86 -3.22 10.11 15.84
CA PHE A 86 -3.29 9.10 16.88
C PHE A 86 -2.81 9.64 18.24
N ILE A 87 -1.73 10.43 18.29
CA ILE A 87 -1.20 10.98 19.55
C ILE A 87 -2.13 12.02 20.17
N PHE A 88 -2.64 12.96 19.36
CA PHE A 88 -3.41 14.10 19.88
C PHE A 88 -4.90 13.81 20.05
N VAL A 89 -5.48 12.92 19.24
CA VAL A 89 -6.94 12.65 19.23
C VAL A 89 -7.28 11.35 19.96
N LEU A 90 -6.45 10.31 19.86
CA LEU A 90 -6.76 8.99 20.41
C LEU A 90 -6.15 8.75 21.81
N PHE A 91 -4.92 9.21 22.05
CA PHE A 91 -4.23 8.98 23.33
C PHE A 91 -4.50 10.08 24.37
N PRO A 92 -4.71 9.73 25.66
CA PRO A 92 -4.86 10.70 26.74
C PRO A 92 -3.55 11.48 26.97
N ALA A 93 -3.68 12.75 27.36
CA ALA A 93 -2.58 13.72 27.45
C ALA A 93 -1.43 13.31 28.39
N GLU A 94 -1.68 12.40 29.32
CA GLU A 94 -0.68 11.87 30.27
C GLU A 94 0.36 10.96 29.60
N LEU A 95 0.07 10.40 28.42
CA LEU A 95 0.99 9.52 27.68
C LEU A 95 1.75 10.21 26.53
N TRP A 96 1.55 11.51 26.32
CA TRP A 96 2.20 12.26 25.22
C TRP A 96 3.72 12.32 25.34
N THR A 97 4.27 12.17 26.55
CA THR A 97 5.72 12.18 26.80
C THR A 97 6.33 10.78 26.84
N ASN A 98 5.53 9.72 26.75
CA ASN A 98 6.02 8.34 26.82
C ASN A 98 6.56 7.88 25.47
N ALA A 99 7.84 7.50 25.44
CA ALA A 99 8.52 7.04 24.23
C ALA A 99 7.85 5.82 23.59
N ASP A 100 7.22 4.95 24.40
CA ASP A 100 6.58 3.73 23.89
C ASP A 100 5.25 4.01 23.19
N ALA A 101 4.49 5.01 23.62
CA ALA A 101 3.26 5.43 22.93
C ALA A 101 3.55 6.04 21.54
N TRP A 102 4.66 6.77 21.42
CA TRP A 102 5.15 7.26 20.12
C TRP A 102 5.58 6.13 19.20
N LYS A 103 6.28 5.11 19.70
CA LYS A 103 6.69 3.93 18.91
C LYS A 103 5.49 3.17 18.36
N GLU A 104 4.51 2.85 19.21
CA GLU A 104 3.29 2.14 18.79
C GLU A 104 2.51 2.94 17.74
N THR A 105 2.41 4.26 17.95
CA THR A 105 1.71 5.13 17.01
C THR A 105 2.44 5.26 15.66
N LEU A 106 3.76 5.26 15.66
CA LEU A 106 4.58 5.21 14.44
C LEU A 106 4.38 3.90 13.68
N VAL A 107 4.25 2.78 14.40
CA VAL A 107 3.96 1.46 13.82
C VAL A 107 2.55 1.45 13.21
N ILE A 108 1.54 1.96 13.91
CA ILE A 108 0.15 2.02 13.39
C ILE A 108 0.07 2.94 12.17
N GLY A 109 0.71 4.12 12.22
CA GLY A 109 0.78 5.03 11.08
C GLY A 109 1.43 4.42 9.85
N ARG A 110 2.32 3.42 10.03
CA ARG A 110 2.96 2.67 8.94
C ARG A 110 1.96 1.81 8.16
N PHE A 111 0.96 1.24 8.82
CA PHE A 111 -0.03 0.36 8.20
C PHE A 111 -1.17 1.14 7.54
N ALA A 112 -1.34 2.41 7.88
CA ALA A 112 -2.32 3.30 7.27
C ALA A 112 -1.82 3.98 5.99
N ALA A 113 -0.50 4.04 5.81
CA ALA A 113 0.13 4.71 4.67
C ALA A 113 0.11 3.97 3.31
N PRO A 114 0.14 2.62 3.20
CA PRO A 114 0.33 1.98 1.90
C PRO A 114 -0.92 2.09 1.03
N THR A 115 -0.77 2.75 -0.12
CA THR A 115 -1.84 2.83 -1.12
C THR A 115 -1.88 1.53 -1.94
N SER A 116 -3.04 0.86 -2.02
CA SER A 116 -3.18 -0.39 -2.77
C SER A 116 -3.18 -0.14 -4.30
N ALA A 117 -2.00 0.05 -4.87
CA ALA A 117 -1.79 0.35 -6.28
C ALA A 117 -2.51 -0.65 -7.22
N GLY A 118 -2.56 -1.93 -6.84
CA GLY A 118 -3.21 -2.99 -7.63
C GLY A 118 -4.71 -2.78 -7.86
N VAL A 119 -5.44 -2.24 -6.87
CA VAL A 119 -6.88 -1.97 -6.99
C VAL A 119 -7.13 -0.76 -7.89
N LEU A 120 -6.29 0.28 -7.75
CA LEU A 120 -6.36 1.48 -8.57
C LEU A 120 -6.12 1.15 -10.06
N PHE A 121 -5.14 0.31 -10.38
CA PHE A 121 -4.88 -0.10 -11.77
C PHE A 121 -5.95 -1.02 -12.35
N ALA A 122 -6.49 -1.95 -11.56
CA ALA A 122 -7.61 -2.78 -12.01
C ALA A 122 -8.82 -1.91 -12.40
N MET A 123 -9.10 -0.87 -11.62
CA MET A 123 -10.20 0.05 -11.88
C MET A 123 -9.93 1.00 -13.06
N LEU A 124 -8.71 1.53 -13.19
CA LEU A 124 -8.34 2.41 -14.32
C LEU A 124 -8.23 1.65 -15.65
N ALA A 125 -7.74 0.41 -15.63
CA ALA A 125 -7.75 -0.48 -16.80
C ALA A 125 -9.20 -0.79 -17.24
N ALA A 126 -10.11 -0.97 -16.29
CA ALA A 126 -11.54 -1.16 -16.57
C ALA A 126 -12.20 0.09 -17.16
N ALA A 127 -11.74 1.28 -16.77
CA ALA A 127 -12.21 2.57 -17.29
C ALA A 127 -11.69 2.87 -18.71
N GLY A 128 -10.71 2.11 -19.23
CA GLY A 128 -10.16 2.30 -20.58
C GLY A 128 -9.18 3.47 -20.69
N LEU A 129 -8.70 4.03 -19.56
CA LEU A 129 -7.80 5.19 -19.51
C LEU A 129 -6.31 4.81 -19.49
N GLY A 130 -5.97 3.56 -19.84
CA GLY A 130 -4.62 3.00 -19.72
C GLY A 130 -3.52 3.68 -20.55
N ALA A 131 -3.86 4.62 -21.43
CA ALA A 131 -2.90 5.37 -22.26
C ALA A 131 -2.84 6.88 -21.94
N THR A 132 -3.53 7.34 -20.89
CA THR A 132 -3.57 8.77 -20.55
C THR A 132 -2.35 9.20 -19.73
N TRP A 133 -1.90 10.45 -19.89
CA TRP A 133 -0.77 11.02 -19.14
C TRP A 133 -0.95 10.89 -17.61
N MET A 134 -2.18 11.07 -17.12
CA MET A 134 -2.54 10.91 -15.70
C MET A 134 -2.32 9.48 -15.19
N PHE A 135 -2.52 8.48 -16.05
CA PHE A 135 -2.31 7.07 -15.70
C PHE A 135 -0.82 6.74 -15.51
N SER A 136 0.05 7.28 -16.36
CA SER A 136 1.50 7.14 -16.18
C SER A 136 1.97 7.78 -14.87
N LYS A 137 1.48 9.00 -14.56
CA LYS A 137 1.82 9.71 -13.31
C LYS A 137 1.29 9.01 -12.06
N ALA A 138 0.03 8.57 -12.05
CA ALA A 138 -0.54 7.80 -10.94
C ALA A 138 0.20 6.48 -10.73
N ARG A 139 0.70 5.87 -11.81
CA ARG A 139 1.46 4.63 -11.73
C ARG A 139 2.82 4.80 -11.09
N ILE A 140 3.53 5.85 -11.48
CA ILE A 140 4.82 6.25 -10.89
C ILE A 140 4.64 6.50 -9.40
N LEU A 141 3.62 7.28 -9.03
CA LEU A 141 3.35 7.60 -7.64
C LEU A 141 3.04 6.35 -6.80
N ALA A 142 2.24 5.43 -7.32
CA ALA A 142 1.83 4.24 -6.59
C ALA A 142 2.99 3.23 -6.39
N ILE A 143 3.92 3.12 -7.35
CA ILE A 143 5.14 2.30 -7.16
C ILE A 143 6.07 2.96 -6.15
N PHE A 144 6.27 4.28 -6.24
CA PHE A 144 7.08 4.97 -5.26
C PHE A 144 6.52 4.86 -3.86
N ASP A 145 5.19 4.93 -3.69
CA ASP A 145 4.54 4.76 -2.40
C ASP A 145 4.77 3.34 -1.83
N VAL A 146 4.65 2.30 -2.65
CA VAL A 146 4.93 0.90 -2.24
C VAL A 146 6.40 0.69 -1.91
N CYS A 147 7.34 1.15 -2.74
CA CYS A 147 8.77 1.05 -2.47
C CYS A 147 9.17 1.83 -1.21
N PHE A 148 8.56 3.00 -0.99
CA PHE A 148 8.86 3.83 0.17
C PHE A 148 8.30 3.22 1.46
N ALA A 149 7.12 2.60 1.38
CA ALA A 149 6.57 1.82 2.48
C ALA A 149 7.48 0.64 2.87
N ASP A 150 8.09 -0.05 1.90
CA ASP A 150 9.02 -1.17 2.13
C ASP A 150 10.38 -0.73 2.70
N ILE A 151 10.95 0.37 2.18
CA ILE A 151 12.17 0.99 2.74
C ILE A 151 11.93 1.46 4.19
N ARG A 152 10.74 2.00 4.48
CA ARG A 152 10.37 2.37 5.86
C ARG A 152 10.21 1.15 6.76
N LEU A 153 9.74 0.02 6.22
CA LEU A 153 9.65 -1.26 6.94
C LEU A 153 11.05 -1.78 7.31
N SER A 154 11.98 -1.82 6.35
CA SER A 154 13.33 -2.35 6.55
C SER A 154 14.19 -1.50 7.51
N LEU A 155 14.09 -0.17 7.44
CA LEU A 155 14.76 0.74 8.38
C LEU A 155 14.27 0.58 9.83
N PHE A 156 12.97 0.36 10.04
CA PHE A 156 12.42 0.20 11.40
C PHE A 156 12.61 -1.21 11.95
N THR A 157 12.54 -2.25 11.10
CA THR A 157 12.85 -3.62 11.51
C THR A 157 14.32 -3.73 11.93
N SER A 158 15.23 -2.94 11.33
CA SER A 158 16.62 -2.78 11.81
C SER A 158 16.73 -2.08 13.17
N MET A 159 15.83 -1.15 13.51
CA MET A 159 15.78 -0.53 14.83
C MET A 159 15.20 -1.45 15.91
N GLU A 160 14.15 -2.22 15.60
CA GLU A 160 13.61 -3.24 16.51
C GLU A 160 14.63 -4.37 16.76
N TYR A 161 15.36 -4.80 15.72
CA TYR A 161 16.46 -5.78 15.88
C TYR A 161 17.62 -5.25 16.74
N SER A 162 17.94 -3.95 16.69
CA SER A 162 18.95 -3.34 17.57
C SER A 162 18.53 -3.29 19.04
N ILE A 163 17.23 -3.29 19.34
CA ILE A 163 16.71 -3.20 20.71
C ILE A 163 16.47 -4.59 21.32
N ILE A 164 16.15 -5.62 20.52
CA ILE A 164 16.00 -7.00 20.99
C ILE A 164 17.37 -7.68 21.25
N CYS A 165 18.44 -7.20 20.62
CA CYS A 165 19.81 -7.69 20.80
C CYS A 165 20.66 -6.90 21.82
N SER A 166 20.06 -5.98 22.60
CA SER A 166 20.75 -5.22 23.65
C SER A 166 20.06 -5.37 25.00
#